data_AF-A0A5E8V3N9-F1
#
_entry.id   AF-A0A5E8V3N9-F1
#
_cell.length_a   1.000
_cell.length_b   1.000
_cell.length_c   1.000
_cell.angle_alpha   90.00
_cell.angle_beta   90.00
_cell.angle_gamma   90.00
#
_symmetry.space_group_name_H-M   'P 1'
#
loop_
_entity.id
_entity.type
_entity.pdbx_description
1 polymer ?
#
loop_
_entity_poly.entity_id
_entity_poly.type
_entity_poly.pdbx_seq_one_letter_code
_entity_poly.pdbx_strand_id
1 'polypeptide(L)'
;MSPTSSSTPRGASRSGTIGRKPATRSWLPPFGSHVLKFCEAPALGAGREADEAYIRKATVPFFHPVGTCRMGADDRAVLSPSLQVRGTENLWVADASIFPRHIAGNTNATSIMIGERAADLIHP
;
A
#
# COMPACT_ATOMS: atom_id res chain seq x y z
N MET A 1 22.59 -53.40 -4.43
CA MET A 1 23.88 -52.78 -4.06
C MET A 1 23.69 -51.27 -4.08
N SER A 2 23.84 -50.70 -2.88
CA SER A 2 24.16 -49.33 -2.47
C SER A 2 23.45 -48.09 -3.08
N PRO A 3 22.93 -47.18 -2.21
CA PRO A 3 22.35 -45.88 -2.54
C PRO A 3 23.40 -44.77 -2.53
N THR A 4 23.18 -43.67 -3.26
CA THR A 4 23.86 -42.39 -3.02
C THR A 4 22.96 -41.19 -3.31
N SER A 5 23.07 -40.23 -2.40
CA SER A 5 22.29 -39.01 -2.21
C SER A 5 22.60 -37.86 -3.18
N SER A 6 21.69 -36.88 -3.14
CA SER A 6 21.94 -35.42 -3.18
C SER A 6 22.53 -34.80 -4.46
N SER A 7 21.78 -33.91 -5.10
CA SER A 7 21.83 -32.48 -4.75
C SER A 7 20.84 -31.68 -5.60
N THR A 8 19.97 -30.94 -4.94
CA THR A 8 19.18 -29.88 -5.57
C THR A 8 20.09 -28.66 -5.74
N PRO A 9 20.27 -28.08 -6.93
CA PRO A 9 20.96 -26.80 -7.03
C PRO A 9 20.04 -25.71 -6.49
N ARG A 10 20.40 -25.15 -5.34
CA ARG A 10 19.89 -23.84 -4.89
C ARG A 10 20.50 -22.75 -5.76
N GLY A 11 19.67 -21.79 -6.15
CA GLY A 11 20.12 -20.43 -6.43
C GLY A 11 20.58 -20.15 -7.85
N ALA A 12 19.63 -19.94 -8.76
CA ALA A 12 19.82 -18.90 -9.78
C ALA A 12 19.00 -17.69 -9.32
N SER A 13 19.69 -16.68 -8.79
CA SER A 13 19.12 -15.37 -8.54
C SER A 13 18.42 -14.89 -9.80
N ARG A 14 17.10 -14.69 -9.74
CA ARG A 14 16.35 -13.98 -10.77
C ARG A 14 16.72 -12.49 -10.70
N SER A 15 17.96 -12.16 -11.07
CA SER A 15 18.33 -10.84 -11.55
C SER A 15 17.75 -10.70 -12.95
N GLY A 16 16.42 -10.69 -13.05
CA GLY A 16 15.73 -10.25 -14.25
C GLY A 16 15.82 -8.75 -14.28
N THR A 17 16.88 -8.22 -14.90
CA THR A 17 16.85 -6.85 -15.41
C THR A 17 15.62 -6.77 -16.29
N ILE A 18 14.56 -6.10 -15.82
CA ILE A 18 13.40 -5.77 -16.65
C ILE A 18 13.95 -4.84 -17.72
N GLY A 19 14.39 -5.41 -18.83
CA GLY A 19 14.82 -4.67 -19.99
C GLY A 19 13.63 -3.87 -20.48
N ARG A 20 13.62 -2.57 -20.20
CA ARG A 20 12.75 -1.63 -20.89
C ARG A 20 13.19 -1.61 -22.35
N LYS A 21 12.59 -2.49 -23.16
CA LYS A 21 12.68 -2.36 -24.62
C LYS A 21 12.07 -1.00 -25.01
N PRO A 22 12.67 -0.26 -25.95
CA PRO A 22 12.13 1.01 -26.41
C PRO A 22 10.70 0.77 -26.92
N ALA A 23 9.75 1.55 -26.39
CA ALA A 23 8.34 1.37 -26.66
C ALA A 23 8.04 1.64 -28.14
N THR A 24 7.99 0.59 -28.95
CA THR A 24 7.29 0.65 -30.24
C THR A 24 5.79 0.76 -29.95
N ARG A 25 5.08 1.55 -30.76
CA ARG A 25 3.64 1.86 -30.62
C ARG A 25 2.72 0.63 -30.50
N SER A 26 3.23 -0.56 -30.81
CA SER A 26 2.56 -1.86 -30.78
C SER A 26 2.34 -2.46 -29.39
N TRP A 27 2.97 -1.94 -28.34
CA TRP A 27 2.90 -2.48 -26.97
C TRP A 27 2.15 -1.59 -25.97
N LEU A 28 1.52 -0.52 -26.43
CA LEU A 28 0.60 0.22 -25.56
C LEU A 28 -0.56 -0.70 -25.20
N PRO A 29 -0.91 -0.86 -23.91
CA PRO A 29 -2.14 -1.55 -23.53
C PRO A 29 -3.33 -0.94 -24.28
N PRO A 30 -4.42 -1.70 -24.49
CA PRO A 30 -5.68 -1.11 -24.93
C PRO A 30 -5.96 0.15 -24.10
N PHE A 31 -6.32 1.25 -24.76
CA PHE A 31 -6.51 2.60 -24.19
C PHE A 31 -5.25 3.35 -23.71
N GLY A 32 -4.04 2.81 -23.82
CA GLY A 32 -2.82 3.52 -23.38
C GLY A 32 -2.65 4.90 -24.01
N SER A 33 -2.96 5.04 -25.30
CA SER A 33 -2.95 6.33 -26.00
C SER A 33 -4.06 7.31 -25.56
N HIS A 34 -5.13 6.82 -24.94
CA HIS A 34 -6.21 7.65 -24.39
C HIS A 34 -5.89 8.06 -22.96
N VAL A 35 -5.41 7.14 -22.12
CA VAL A 35 -4.98 7.41 -20.74
C VAL A 35 -3.89 8.47 -20.70
N LEU A 36 -2.88 8.37 -21.58
CA LEU A 36 -1.80 9.36 -21.65
C LEU A 36 -2.29 10.79 -21.97
N LYS A 37 -3.42 10.95 -22.67
CA LYS A 37 -4.00 12.27 -22.95
C LYS A 37 -4.54 12.93 -21.68
N PHE A 38 -5.01 12.15 -20.72
CA PHE A 38 -5.57 12.66 -19.47
C PHE A 38 -4.50 12.91 -18.41
N CYS A 39 -3.39 12.18 -18.49
CA CYS A 39 -2.32 12.31 -17.50
C CYS A 39 -1.43 13.54 -17.75
N GLU A 40 -1.33 14.09 -18.97
CA GLU A 40 -0.36 15.15 -19.29
C GLU A 40 1.09 14.82 -18.83
N ALA A 41 1.44 13.53 -18.78
CA ALA A 41 2.73 13.08 -18.28
C ALA A 41 3.87 13.49 -19.23
N PRO A 42 5.08 13.77 -18.71
CA PRO A 42 6.24 14.04 -19.53
C PRO A 42 6.59 12.83 -20.42
N ALA A 43 7.34 13.08 -21.50
CA ALA A 43 7.81 12.02 -22.38
C ALA A 43 8.66 11.00 -21.58
N LEU A 44 8.55 9.71 -21.94
CA LEU A 44 9.38 8.69 -21.32
C LEU A 44 10.87 9.02 -21.49
N GLY A 45 11.61 9.11 -20.38
CA GLY A 45 13.02 9.48 -20.40
C GLY A 45 13.30 10.98 -20.47
N ALA A 46 12.29 11.85 -20.22
CA ALA A 46 12.46 13.30 -20.14
C ALA A 46 13.41 13.76 -19.01
N GLY A 47 13.79 12.86 -18.11
CA GLY A 47 14.75 13.10 -17.05
C GLY A 47 14.09 13.42 -15.71
N ARG A 48 14.90 13.32 -14.66
CA ARG A 48 14.45 13.40 -13.27
C ARG A 48 13.73 14.72 -12.94
N GLU A 49 14.21 15.84 -13.46
CA GLU A 49 13.62 17.16 -13.21
C GLU A 49 12.19 17.27 -13.75
N ALA A 50 11.96 16.77 -14.98
CA ALA A 50 10.64 16.73 -15.58
C ALA A 50 9.69 15.81 -14.80
N ASP A 51 10.16 14.64 -14.36
CA ASP A 51 9.38 13.71 -13.54
C ASP A 51 9.01 14.34 -12.18
N GLU A 52 9.95 15.00 -11.50
CA GLU A 52 9.69 15.67 -10.22
C GLU A 52 8.69 16.83 -10.36
N ALA A 53 8.83 17.67 -11.38
CA ALA A 53 7.91 18.76 -11.67
C ALA A 53 6.49 18.22 -11.92
N TYR A 54 6.37 17.13 -12.68
CA TYR A 54 5.10 16.48 -12.95
C TYR A 54 4.48 15.89 -11.69
N ILE A 55 5.24 15.17 -10.85
CA ILE A 55 4.74 14.62 -9.58
C ILE A 55 4.19 15.74 -8.69
N ARG A 56 4.86 16.89 -8.58
CA ARG A 56 4.37 18.02 -7.79
C ARG A 56 3.05 18.59 -8.30
N LYS A 57 2.88 18.67 -9.62
CA LYS A 57 1.67 19.19 -10.27
C LYS A 57 0.48 18.20 -10.19
N ALA A 58 0.75 16.91 -10.41
CA ALA A 58 -0.28 15.91 -10.69
C ALA A 58 -0.62 14.98 -9.51
N THR A 59 0.14 15.03 -8.40
CA THR A 59 -0.17 14.18 -7.23
C THR A 59 -1.48 14.62 -6.58
N VAL A 60 -2.38 13.66 -6.40
CA VAL A 60 -3.64 13.81 -5.68
C VAL A 60 -3.80 12.70 -4.64
N PRO A 61 -4.52 12.94 -3.53
CA PRO A 61 -4.75 11.89 -2.55
C PRO A 61 -5.60 10.78 -3.15
N PHE A 62 -5.21 9.52 -2.90
CA PHE A 62 -5.96 8.35 -3.36
C PHE A 62 -7.10 7.96 -2.41
N PHE A 63 -7.74 8.94 -1.77
CA PHE A 63 -8.88 8.81 -0.85
C PHE A 63 -8.78 7.72 0.24
N HIS A 64 -7.55 7.38 0.67
CA HIS A 64 -7.29 6.42 1.74
C HIS A 64 -6.58 7.09 2.95
N PRO A 65 -7.17 8.11 3.59
CA PRO A 65 -6.59 8.69 4.80
C PRO A 65 -6.67 7.71 5.97
N VAL A 66 -5.58 7.61 6.75
CA VAL A 66 -5.47 6.70 7.90
C VAL A 66 -4.60 7.29 9.02
N GLY A 67 -4.68 6.71 10.22
CA GLY A 67 -3.64 6.85 11.26
C GLY A 67 -3.73 8.05 12.22
N THR A 68 -4.79 8.87 12.14
CA THR A 68 -4.96 10.05 13.02
C THR A 68 -5.27 9.70 14.48
N CYS A 69 -5.83 8.52 14.77
CA CYS A 69 -6.09 7.98 16.10
C CYS A 69 -5.35 6.66 16.29
N ARG A 70 -4.05 6.63 15.97
CA ARG A 70 -3.25 5.40 15.94
C ARG A 70 -3.41 4.52 17.19
N MET A 71 -3.71 3.24 16.97
CA MET A 71 -3.60 2.19 17.98
C MET A 71 -2.15 1.76 18.22
N GLY A 72 -1.82 1.39 19.46
CA GLY A 72 -0.50 0.88 19.78
C GLY A 72 -0.30 0.53 21.25
N ALA A 73 0.77 -0.20 21.54
CA ALA A 73 1.16 -0.56 22.90
C ALA A 73 2.09 0.50 23.54
N ASP A 74 2.63 1.44 22.76
CA ASP A 74 3.52 2.49 23.23
C ASP A 74 2.79 3.73 23.77
N ASP A 75 3.50 4.58 24.50
CA ASP A 75 2.94 5.78 25.16
C ASP A 75 2.50 6.88 24.20
N ARG A 76 2.93 6.84 22.93
CA ARG A 76 2.49 7.79 21.91
C ARG A 76 1.28 7.31 21.13
N ALA A 77 0.66 6.20 21.52
CA ALA A 77 -0.56 5.72 20.89
C ALA A 77 -1.78 6.48 21.45
N VAL A 78 -2.75 6.77 20.58
CA VAL A 78 -4.04 7.36 21.00
C VAL A 78 -4.95 6.27 21.58
N LEU A 79 -4.90 5.08 20.99
CA LEU A 79 -5.71 3.93 21.39
C LEU A 79 -4.82 2.79 21.93
N SER A 80 -5.38 1.97 22.82
CA SER A 80 -4.82 0.66 23.15
C SER A 80 -5.01 -0.34 21.98
N PRO A 81 -4.38 -1.54 22.03
CA PRO A 81 -4.67 -2.61 21.08
C PRO A 81 -6.12 -3.13 21.10
N SER A 82 -6.90 -2.81 22.14
CA SER A 82 -8.33 -3.11 22.25
C SER A 82 -9.23 -1.98 21.73
N LEU A 83 -8.67 -1.04 20.96
CA LEU A 83 -9.35 0.10 20.33
C LEU A 83 -9.92 1.15 21.30
N GLN A 84 -9.65 1.03 22.60
CA GLN A 84 -10.07 2.00 23.61
C GLN A 84 -9.22 3.26 23.56
N VAL A 85 -9.87 4.41 23.67
CA VAL A 85 -9.20 5.71 23.81
C VAL A 85 -8.51 5.78 25.17
N ARG A 86 -7.19 5.98 25.16
CA ARG A 86 -6.39 6.02 26.39
C ARG A 86 -6.78 7.24 27.24
N GLY A 87 -6.87 7.04 28.56
CA GLY A 87 -7.26 8.10 29.50
C GLY A 87 -8.76 8.38 29.56
N THR A 88 -9.58 7.54 28.92
CA THR A 88 -11.05 7.64 28.98
C THR A 88 -11.64 6.27 29.34
N GLU A 89 -12.89 6.29 29.80
CA GLU A 89 -13.67 5.08 30.03
C GLU A 89 -14.75 4.96 28.96
N ASN A 90 -15.05 3.73 28.54
CA ASN A 90 -16.15 3.40 27.63
C ASN A 90 -16.17 4.17 26.29
N LEU A 91 -15.00 4.50 25.73
CA LEU A 91 -14.87 5.13 24.42
C LEU A 91 -13.90 4.35 23.53
N TRP A 92 -14.37 4.02 22.32
CA TRP A 92 -13.61 3.31 21.29
C TRP A 92 -13.65 4.08 19.98
N VAL A 93 -12.63 3.86 19.14
CA VAL A 93 -12.60 4.33 17.75
C VAL A 93 -12.43 3.12 16.84
N ALA A 94 -13.31 2.99 15.84
CA ALA A 94 -13.40 1.81 14.98
C ALA A 94 -13.52 2.21 13.50
N ASP A 95 -12.52 2.92 12.98
CA ASP A 95 -12.43 3.33 11.58
C ASP A 95 -10.96 3.31 11.09
N ALA A 96 -10.69 3.88 9.90
CA ALA A 96 -9.35 3.89 9.32
C ALA A 96 -8.32 4.75 10.09
N SER A 97 -8.77 5.64 10.99
CA SER A 97 -7.88 6.46 11.81
C SER A 97 -7.00 5.63 12.75
N ILE A 98 -7.40 4.40 13.08
CA ILE A 98 -6.68 3.57 14.04
C ILE A 98 -5.36 3.01 13.53
N PHE A 99 -5.13 3.04 12.21
CA PHE A 99 -4.05 2.29 11.58
C PHE A 99 -2.68 2.75 12.11
N PRO A 100 -1.81 1.84 12.58
CA PRO A 100 -0.45 2.19 12.97
C PRO A 100 0.48 2.47 11.79
N ARG A 101 0.11 1.95 10.61
CA ARG A 101 0.78 2.21 9.32
C ARG A 101 -0.21 1.99 8.20
N HIS A 102 -0.03 2.70 7.10
CA HIS A 102 -0.80 2.47 5.88
C HIS A 102 -0.53 1.06 5.33
N ILE A 103 -1.58 0.38 4.86
CA ILE A 103 -1.50 -0.95 4.25
C ILE A 103 -1.30 -0.86 2.74
N ALA A 104 -0.77 -1.90 2.10
CA ALA A 104 -0.73 -1.99 0.65
C ALA A 104 -2.09 -2.49 0.13
N GLY A 105 -3.06 -1.59 -0.02
CA GLY A 105 -4.38 -1.92 -0.53
C GLY A 105 -5.43 -0.84 -0.27
N ASN A 106 -6.64 -1.07 -0.77
CA ASN A 106 -7.78 -0.19 -0.53
C ASN A 106 -8.27 -0.37 0.92
N THR A 107 -8.57 0.73 1.59
CA THR A 107 -8.88 0.73 3.03
C THR A 107 -10.33 0.38 3.37
N ASN A 108 -11.22 0.29 2.38
CA ASN A 108 -12.64 0.02 2.59
C ASN A 108 -12.88 -1.31 3.32
N ALA A 109 -12.39 -2.42 2.74
CA ALA A 109 -12.58 -3.75 3.32
C ALA A 109 -11.98 -3.85 4.74
N THR A 110 -10.81 -3.26 4.95
CA THR A 110 -10.17 -3.24 6.27
C THR A 110 -10.96 -2.41 7.28
N SER A 111 -11.57 -1.29 6.86
CA SER A 111 -12.40 -0.46 7.75
C SER A 111 -13.65 -1.21 8.21
N ILE A 112 -14.28 -1.99 7.31
CA ILE A 112 -15.41 -2.86 7.66
C ILE A 112 -14.98 -3.91 8.70
N MET A 113 -13.85 -4.58 8.47
CA MET A 113 -13.32 -5.58 9.40
C MET A 113 -12.97 -4.99 10.78
N ILE A 114 -12.54 -3.73 10.84
CA ILE A 114 -12.29 -3.03 12.10
C ILE A 114 -13.59 -2.82 12.86
N GLY A 115 -14.66 -2.42 12.17
CA GLY A 115 -15.99 -2.31 12.75
C GLY A 115 -16.46 -3.64 13.34
N GLU A 116 -16.32 -4.74 12.59
CA GLU A 116 -16.65 -6.09 13.07
C GLU A 116 -15.85 -6.46 14.32
N ARG A 117 -14.53 -6.20 14.29
CA ARG A 117 -13.67 -6.49 15.45
C ARG A 117 -14.01 -5.63 16.66
N ALA A 118 -14.43 -4.38 16.45
CA ALA A 118 -14.86 -3.51 17.54
C ALA A 118 -16.17 -4.00 18.17
N ALA A 119 -17.10 -4.55 17.38
CA ALA A 119 -18.34 -5.14 17.90
C ALA A 119 -18.03 -6.25 18.92
N ASP A 120 -17.12 -7.17 18.60
CA ASP A 120 -16.68 -8.23 19.54
C ASP A 120 -16.04 -7.67 20.83
N LEU A 121 -15.32 -6.54 20.72
CA LEU A 121 -14.59 -5.96 21.85
C LEU A 121 -15.49 -5.13 22.79
N ILE A 122 -16.55 -4.53 22.23
CA ILE A 122 -17.49 -3.67 22.96
C ILE A 122 -18.63 -4.50 23.57
N HIS A 123 -19.09 -5.53 22.85
CA HIS A 123 -20.18 -6.42 23.25
C HIS A 123 -19.69 -7.88 23.29
N PRO A 124 -18.92 -8.26 24.33
CA PRO A 124 -18.35 -9.60 24.46
C PRO A 124 -19.38 -10.69 24.80
#